data_AF-A0A348UYP5-F1
#
_entry.id   AF-A0A348UYP5-F1
#
_cell.length_a   1.000
_cell.length_b   1.000
_cell.length_c   1.000
_cell.angle_alpha   90.00
_cell.angle_beta   90.00
_cell.angle_gamma   90.00
#
_symmetry.space_group_name_H-M   'P 1'
#
loop_
_entity.id
_entity.type
_entity.pdbx_description
1 polymer ?
#
loop_
_entity_poly.entity_id
_entity_poly.type
_entity_poly.pdbx_seq_one_letter_code
_entity_poly.pdbx_strand_id
1 'polypeptide(L)' 'VNDILDALGIEPQEIEGVFVNGKIAPLDTLLHDGDRIAALPPGTPGPYRLLLGLVSSPNNESDKKSDTFKCK' A
#
# COMPACT_ATOMS: atom_id res chain seq x y z
N VAL A 1 0.21 9.02 5.75
CA VAL A 1 1.47 8.24 5.70
C VAL A 1 2.66 9.14 5.35
N ASN A 2 2.45 10.13 4.48
CA ASN A 2 3.46 11.13 4.07
C ASN A 2 4.33 11.66 5.21
N ASP A 3 3.73 12.15 6.31
CA ASP A 3 4.50 12.71 7.44
C ASP A 3 5.58 11.76 8.02
N ILE A 4 5.31 10.45 8.01
CA ILE A 4 6.26 9.45 8.52
C ILE A 4 7.33 9.12 7.48
N LEU A 5 6.97 9.08 6.20
CA LEU A 5 7.93 8.89 5.11
C LEU A 5 8.91 10.07 5.04
N ASP A 6 8.40 11.30 5.18
CA ASP A 6 9.20 12.51 5.23
C ASP A 6 10.14 12.50 6.44
N ALA A 7 9.66 12.08 7.62
CA ALA A 7 10.49 11.93 8.82
C ALA A 7 11.57 10.85 8.67
N LEU A 8 11.33 9.81 7.84
CA LEU A 8 12.30 8.78 7.48
C LEU A 8 13.24 9.23 6.33
N GLY A 9 12.96 10.36 5.69
CA GLY A 9 13.70 10.85 4.53
C GLY A 9 13.54 9.99 3.28
N ILE A 10 12.42 9.26 3.16
CA ILE A 10 12.13 8.41 2.01
C ILE A 10 11.29 9.22 1.02
N GLU A 11 11.81 9.41 -0.18
CA GLU A 11 11.05 10.15 -1.19
C GLU A 11 9.92 9.29 -1.79
N PRO A 12 8.76 9.86 -2.15
CA PRO A 12 7.66 9.14 -2.77
C PRO A 12 8.04 8.43 -4.09
N GLN A 13 9.07 8.91 -4.79
CA GLN A 13 9.59 8.30 -6.01
C GLN A 13 10.35 7.00 -5.76
N GLU A 14 10.84 6.80 -4.53
CA GLU A 14 11.61 5.60 -4.13
C GLU A 14 10.71 4.45 -3.67
N ILE A 15 9.39 4.67 -3.67
CA ILE A 15 8.41 3.70 -3.19
C ILE A 15 7.37 3.38 -4.27
N GLU A 16 7.06 2.11 -4.40
CA GLU A 16 6.00 1.59 -5.27
C GLU A 16 4.64 1.57 -4.56
N GLY A 17 4.66 1.43 -3.24
CA GLY A 17 3.45 1.41 -2.42
C GLY A 17 3.76 1.34 -0.93
N VAL A 18 2.72 1.52 -0.11
CA VAL A 18 2.80 1.42 1.33
C VAL A 18 1.76 0.45 1.87
N PHE A 19 2.16 -0.32 2.87
CA PHE A 19 1.26 -1.19 3.61
C PHE A 19 0.98 -0.56 4.97
N VAL A 20 -0.30 -0.49 5.33
CA VAL A 20 -0.76 -0.13 6.67
C VAL A 20 -1.43 -1.37 7.26
N ASN A 21 -0.92 -1.84 8.39
CA ASN A 21 -1.36 -3.05 9.09
C ASN A 21 -1.42 -4.30 8.18
N GLY A 22 -0.47 -4.41 7.24
CA GLY A 22 -0.35 -5.54 6.32
C GLY A 22 -1.29 -5.49 5.10
N LYS A 23 -1.97 -4.37 4.88
CA LYS A 23 -2.83 -4.13 3.70
C LYS A 23 -2.28 -2.98 2.89
N ILE A 24 -2.37 -3.09 1.56
CA ILE A 24 -2.00 -2.00 0.67
C ILE A 24 -2.91 -0.80 0.94
N ALA A 25 -2.31 0.38 1.06
CA ALA A 25 -3.02 1.61 1.38
C ALA A 25 -2.46 2.78 0.54
N PRO A 26 -3.27 3.81 0.26
CA PRO A 26 -2.77 5.02 -0.37
C PRO A 26 -1.87 5.82 0.58
N LEU A 27 -0.98 6.64 0.02
CA LEU A 27 -0.06 7.51 0.77
C LEU A 27 -0.80 8.56 1.63
N ASP A 28 -1.99 8.95 1.20
CA ASP A 28 -2.85 9.90 1.89
C ASP A 28 -3.64 9.28 3.06
N THR A 29 -3.38 8.00 3.39
CA THR A 29 -4.04 7.36 4.54
C THR A 29 -3.64 8.04 5.84
N LEU A 30 -4.64 8.47 6.61
CA LEU A 30 -4.46 8.97 7.97
C LEU A 30 -4.05 7.82 8.89
N LEU A 31 -2.92 8.00 9.57
CA LEU A 31 -2.36 7.01 10.49
C LEU A 31 -2.77 7.31 11.93
N HIS A 32 -2.94 6.25 12.72
CA HIS A 32 -3.22 6.33 14.13
C HIS A 32 -2.08 5.72 14.94
N ASP A 33 -2.01 6.08 16.22
CA ASP A 33 -1.00 5.52 17.12
C ASP A 33 -1.14 3.98 17.21
N GLY A 34 -0.02 3.28 17.10
CA GLY A 34 0.03 1.81 17.04
C GLY A 34 -0.13 1.19 15.64
N ASP A 35 -0.35 1.98 14.58
CA ASP A 35 -0.38 1.46 13.22
C ASP A 35 1.00 0.99 12.75
N ARG A 36 1.03 -0.18 12.08
CA ARG A 36 2.25 -0.73 11.47
C ARG A 36 2.33 -0.33 10.01
N ILE A 37 3.46 0.22 9.61
CA ILE A 37 3.65 0.79 8.28
C ILE A 37 4.85 0.09 7.62
N ALA A 38 4.75 -0.22 6.34
CA ALA A 38 5.86 -0.71 5.55
C ALA A 38 5.89 -0.02 4.19
N ALA A 39 7.06 0.53 3.83
CA ALA A 39 7.33 1.07 2.50
C ALA A 39 7.88 -0.03 1.60
N LEU A 40 7.41 -0.10 0.36
CA LEU A 40 7.86 -1.07 -0.62
C LEU A 40 8.63 -0.36 -1.74
N PRO A 41 9.89 -0.73 -2.03
CA PRO A 41 10.63 -0.14 -3.13
C PRO A 41 10.10 -0.61 -4.50
N PRO A 42 10.42 0.12 -5.58
CA PRO A 42 10.10 -0.29 -6.94
C PRO A 42 10.83 -1.58 -7.33
N GLY A 43 10.20 -2.36 -8.19
CA GLY A 43 10.81 -3.55 -8.80
C GLY A 43 10.20 -4.86 -8.32
N THR A 44 9.04 -4.83 -7.68
CA THR A 44 8.31 -6.04 -7.29
C THR A 44 8.01 -6.89 -8.54
N PRO A 45 8.42 -8.17 -8.61
CA PRO A 45 8.17 -8.98 -9.81
C PRO A 45 6.67 -9.13 -10.06
N GLY A 46 6.27 -9.18 -11.34
CA GLY A 46 4.86 -9.16 -11.77
C GLY A 46 3.92 -10.13 -11.02
N PRO A 47 4.29 -11.40 -10.78
CA PRO A 47 3.45 -12.32 -10.03
C PRO A 47 3.16 -11.85 -8.59
N TYR A 48 4.15 -11.27 -7.91
CA TYR A 48 4.00 -10.75 -6.56
C TYR A 48 3.23 -9.43 -6.56
N ARG A 49 3.38 -8.60 -7.60
CA ARG A 49 2.60 -7.36 -7.77
C ARG A 49 1.10 -7.64 -7.77
N LEU A 50 0.69 -8.69 -8.49
CA LEU A 50 -0.70 -9.17 -8.50
C LEU A 50 -1.16 -9.65 -7.13
N LEU A 51 -0.36 -10.50 -6.47
CA LEU A 51 -0.68 -11.06 -5.15
C LEU A 51 -0.76 -10.01 -4.04
N LEU A 52 0.08 -8.97 -4.12
CA LEU A 52 0.16 -7.91 -3.12
C LEU A 52 -0.84 -6.77 -3.35
N GLY A 53 -1.66 -6.84 -4.42
CA GLY A 53 -2.64 -5.80 -4.73
C GLY A 53 -2.04 -4.49 -5.24
N LEU A 54 -0.80 -4.52 -5.74
CA LEU A 54 -0.07 -3.38 -6.30
C LEU A 54 -0.46 -3.10 -7.76
N VAL A 55 -1.61 -3.59 -8.21
CA VAL A 55 -2.05 -3.52 -9.60
C VAL A 55 -2.87 -2.25 -9.79
N SER A 56 -2.29 -1.26 -10.44
CA SER A 56 -3.00 -0.05 -10.84
C SER A 56 -3.94 -0.36 -12.00
N SER A 57 -5.24 -0.52 -11.72
CA SER A 57 -6.26 -0.36 -12.74
C SER A 57 -6.28 1.12 -13.15
N PRO A 58 -6.15 1.48 -14.44
CA PRO A 58 -6.04 2.88 -14.86
C PRO A 58 -7.33 3.71 -14.70
N ASN A 59 -8.33 3.26 -13.93
CA ASN A 59 -9.56 4.00 -13.68
C ASN A 59 -10.09 3.76 -12.26
N ASN A 60 -10.01 4.80 -11.43
CA ASN A 60 -10.75 5.09 -10.19
C ASN A 60 -10.23 4.51 -8.85
N GLU A 61 -9.80 5.46 -8.01
CA GLU A 61 -10.05 5.65 -6.57
C GLU A 61 -10.59 4.47 -5.73
N SER A 62 -9.79 4.08 -4.72
CA SER A 62 -10.24 3.65 -3.39
C SER A 62 -11.11 2.40 -3.26
N ASP A 63 -10.72 1.26 -3.82
CA ASP A 63 -11.37 -0.01 -3.49
C ASP A 63 -10.82 -0.61 -2.19
N LYS A 64 -11.51 -0.27 -1.09
CA LYS A 64 -11.57 -1.13 0.11
C LYS A 64 -12.18 -2.47 -0.31
N LYS A 65 -11.38 -3.51 -0.51
CA LYS A 65 -11.90 -4.89 -0.54
C LYS A 65 -11.43 -5.66 0.67
N SER A 66 -12.27 -5.63 1.71
CA SER A 66 -12.29 -6.68 2.72
C SER A 66 -12.64 -7.99 2.04
N ASP A 67 -11.64 -8.86 1.87
CA ASP A 67 -11.83 -10.21 1.33
C ASP A 67 -12.76 -11.02 2.24
N THR A 68 -14.03 -11.11 1.85
CA THR A 68 -14.92 -12.18 2.32
C THR A 68 -14.72 -13.34 1.35
N PHE A 69 -13.77 -14.23 1.67
CA PHE A 69 -13.69 -15.52 1.00
C PHE A 69 -14.94 -16.34 1.35
N LYS A 70 -15.89 -16.42 0.42
CA LYS A 70 -17.02 -17.34 0.51
C LYS A 70 -16.73 -18.53 -0.40
N CYS A 71 -16.24 -19.62 0.19
CA CYS A 71 -16.19 -20.92 -0.48
C CYS A 71 -17.63 -21.39 -0.74
N LYS A 72 -17.90 -21.79 -1.99
CA LYS A 72 -19.08 -22.57 -2.37
C LYS A 72 -18.63 -24.00 -2.63
#